data_AF-A0A3M2MHT0-F1
#
_entry.id   AF-A0A3M2MHT0-F1
#
_cell.length_a   1.000
_cell.length_b   1.000
_cell.length_c   1.000
_cell.angle_alpha   90.00
_cell.angle_beta   90.00
_cell.angle_gamma   90.00
#
_symmetry.space_group_name_H-M   'P 1'
#
loop_
_entity.id
_entity.type
_entity.pdbx_description
1 polymer ?
#
loop_
_entity_poly.entity_id
_entity_poly.type
_entity_poly.pdbx_seq_one_letter_code
_entity_poly.pdbx_strand_id
1 'polypeptide(L)' 'MTGRVLLLHVLREVFPQWDVFVDDRSVWRAVGVVLVSASSAEALADVLVRADPEAARGWTAAEVRGL' A
#
# COMPACT_ATOMS: atom_id res chain seq x y z
N MET A 1 8.50 17.07 2.45
CA MET A 1 8.28 15.61 2.29
C MET A 1 7.78 15.34 0.89
N THR A 2 8.36 14.37 0.17
CA THR A 2 7.93 14.00 -1.19
C THR A 2 6.64 13.18 -1.13
N GLY A 3 5.74 13.29 -2.12
CA GLY A 3 4.47 12.55 -2.17
C GLY A 3 4.63 11.02 -2.00
N ARG A 4 5.73 10.46 -2.50
CA ARG A 4 6.10 9.05 -2.29
C ARG A 4 6.21 8.65 -0.81
N VAL A 5 6.78 9.51 0.03
CA VAL A 5 6.94 9.25 1.47
C VAL A 5 5.60 9.29 2.18
N LEU A 6 4.71 10.20 1.78
CA LEU A 6 3.35 10.28 2.31
C LEU A 6 2.55 9.01 1.97
N LEU A 7 2.55 8.58 0.70
CA LEU A 7 1.87 7.36 0.27
C LEU A 7 2.39 6.12 1.00
N LEU A 8 3.71 6.01 1.20
CA LEU A 8 4.30 4.93 1.97
C LEU A 8 3.85 4.94 3.43
N HIS A 9 3.75 6.12 4.04
CA HIS A 9 3.28 6.25 5.41
C HIS A 9 1.82 5.81 5.54
N VAL A 10 0.96 6.31 4.67
CA VAL A 10 -0.47 5.96 4.66
C VAL A 10 -0.68 4.46 4.46
N LEU A 11 0.04 3.84 3.52
CA LEU A 11 -0.06 2.38 3.30
C LEU A 11 0.35 1.58 4.54
N ARG A 12 1.36 2.02 5.29
CA ARG A 12 1.79 1.36 6.54
C ARG A 12 0.77 1.55 7.67
N GLU A 13 0.11 2.70 7.74
CA GLU A 13 -0.92 2.97 8.74
C GLU A 13 -2.18 2.12 8.49
N VAL A 14 -2.58 1.97 7.23
CA VAL A 14 -3.79 1.24 6.85
C VAL A 14 -3.58 -0.27 6.86
N PHE A 15 -2.40 -0.74 6.46
CA PHE A 15 -2.06 -2.16 6.42
C PHE A 15 -0.97 -2.49 7.45
N PRO A 16 -1.23 -2.35 8.76
CA PRO A 16 -0.19 -2.52 9.79
C PRO A 16 0.34 -3.95 9.91
N GLN A 17 -0.39 -4.93 9.36
CA GLN A 17 0.04 -6.33 9.31
C GLN A 17 0.99 -6.63 8.13
N TRP A 18 1.18 -5.66 7.24
CA TRP A 18 2.02 -5.78 6.06
C TRP A 18 3.27 -4.92 6.21
N ASP A 19 4.43 -5.50 5.98
CA ASP A 19 5.67 -4.73 5.86
C ASP A 19 5.74 -4.10 4.47
N VAL A 20 5.27 -2.85 4.38
CA VAL A 20 5.25 -2.07 3.14
C VAL A 20 6.56 -1.29 2.98
N PHE A 21 7.20 -1.41 1.83
CA PHE A 21 8.42 -0.67 1.51
C PHE A 21 8.59 -0.44 0.01
N VAL A 22 9.55 0.41 -0.31
CA VAL A 22 10.01 0.65 -1.67
C VAL A 22 11.42 0.10 -1.78
N ASP A 23 11.66 -0.77 -2.76
CA ASP A 23 13.01 -1.29 -3.01
C ASP A 23 13.91 -0.31 -3.78
N ASP A 24 15.17 -0.70 -3.95
CA ASP A 24 16.19 0.07 -4.66
C ASP A 24 15.86 0.33 -6.14
N ARG A 25 14.96 -0.46 -6.72
CA ARG A 25 14.46 -0.32 -8.10
C ARG A 25 13.17 0.48 -8.18
N SER A 26 12.80 1.19 -7.12
CA SER A 26 11.57 1.97 -7.01
C SER A 26 10.28 1.15 -7.11
N VAL A 27 10.34 -0.17 -6.90
CA VAL A 27 9.17 -1.06 -6.87
C VAL A 27 8.54 -1.01 -5.49
N TRP A 28 7.22 -0.90 -5.46
CA TRP A 28 6.43 -0.97 -4.24
C TRP A 28 6.22 -2.43 -3.84
N ARG A 29 6.52 -2.76 -2.59
CA ARG A 29 6.40 -4.11 -2.05
C ARG A 29 5.64 -4.11 -0.74
N ALA A 30 4.91 -5.17 -0.50
CA ALA A 30 4.29 -5.46 0.79
C ALA A 30 4.48 -6.94 1.11
N VAL A 31 5.03 -7.21 2.29
CA VAL A 31 5.26 -8.57 2.78
C VAL A 31 4.27 -8.87 3.90
N GLY A 32 3.46 -9.91 3.70
CA GLY A 32 2.57 -10.49 4.70
C GLY A 32 2.57 -12.01 4.56
N VAL A 33 1.39 -12.63 4.53
CA VAL A 33 1.25 -14.06 4.17
C VAL A 33 1.70 -14.37 2.74
N VAL A 34 1.72 -13.35 1.88
CA VAL A 34 2.24 -13.38 0.53
C VAL A 34 3.11 -12.15 0.27
N LEU A 35 3.99 -12.23 -0.74
CA LEU A 35 4.73 -11.08 -1.24
C LEU A 35 3.94 -10.46 -2.39
N VAL A 36 3.61 -9.18 -2.26
CA VAL A 36 3.02 -8.37 -3.35
C VAL A 36 4.08 -7.41 -3.88
N SER A 37 4.13 -7.26 -5.20
CA SER A 37 5.02 -6.32 -5.89
C SER A 37 4.21 -5.51 -6.91
N ALA A 38 4.42 -4.20 -6.97
CA ALA A 38 3.71 -3.31 -7.87
C ALA A 38 4.62 -2.17 -8.35
N SER A 39 4.37 -1.67 -9.56
CA SER A 39 5.11 -0.54 -10.13
C SER A 39 4.66 0.82 -9.56
N SER A 40 3.51 0.89 -8.89
CA SER A 40 2.96 2.11 -8.30
C SER A 40 2.31 1.85 -6.94
N ALA A 41 2.07 2.92 -6.17
CA ALA A 41 1.44 2.83 -4.85
C ALA A 41 -0.03 2.42 -4.95
N GLU A 42 -0.72 2.89 -5.99
CA GLU A 42 -2.13 2.64 -6.25
C GLU A 42 -2.34 1.17 -6.62
N ALA A 43 -1.48 0.62 -7.49
CA ALA A 43 -1.50 -0.80 -7.83
C ALA A 43 -1.20 -1.68 -6.62
N LEU A 44 -0.30 -1.26 -5.72
CA LEU A 44 -0.06 -1.96 -4.46
C LEU A 44 -1.29 -1.94 -3.57
N ALA A 45 -1.91 -0.76 -3.38
CA ALA A 45 -3.11 -0.58 -2.57
C ALA A 45 -4.27 -1.46 -3.06
N ASP A 46 -4.53 -1.48 -4.37
CA ASP A 46 -5.59 -2.30 -4.97
C ASP A 46 -5.42 -3.80 -4.68
N VAL A 47 -4.18 -4.29 -4.69
CA VAL A 47 -3.91 -5.69 -4.36
C VAL A 47 -4.03 -5.93 -2.86
N LEU A 48 -3.55 -5.02 -2.01
CA LEU A 48 -3.65 -5.14 -0.56
C LEU A 48 -5.11 -5.14 -0.07
N VAL A 49 -5.97 -4.29 -0.62
CA VAL A 49 -7.41 -4.29 -0.30
C VAL A 49 -8.07 -5.63 -0.64
N ARG A 50 -7.61 -6.31 -1.70
CA ARG A 50 -8.13 -7.64 -2.09
C ARG A 50 -7.55 -8.76 -1.22
N ALA A 51 -6.28 -8.64 -0.83
CA ALA A 51 -5.57 -9.63 -0.02
C ALA A 51 -5.99 -9.57 1.45
N ASP A 52 -6.29 -8.37 1.96
CA ASP A 52 -6.71 -8.12 3.33
C ASP A 52 -7.84 -7.07 3.38
N PRO A 53 -9.08 -7.48 3.05
CA PRO A 53 -10.23 -6.57 3.06
C PRO A 53 -10.57 -6.02 4.45
N GLU A 54 -10.17 -6.73 5.51
CA GLU A 54 -10.43 -6.37 6.89
C GLU A 54 -9.53 -5.21 7.33
N ALA A 55 -8.25 -5.23 6.96
CA ALA A 55 -7.34 -4.11 7.21
C ALA A 55 -7.79 -2.82 6.49
N ALA A 56 -8.43 -2.95 5.33
CA ALA A 56 -8.98 -1.82 4.59
C ALA A 56 -10.34 -1.32 5.11
N ARG A 57 -10.94 -1.93 6.15
CA ARG A 57 -12.22 -1.45 6.72
C ARG A 57 -12.04 -0.09 7.38
N GLY A 58 -12.43 0.95 6.67
CA GLY A 58 -12.30 2.35 7.08
C GLY A 58 -11.49 3.20 6.09
N TRP A 59 -10.83 2.57 5.11
CA TRP A 59 -10.10 3.22 4.03
C TRP A 59 -10.91 3.06 2.74
N THR A 60 -11.54 4.13 2.25
CA THR A 60 -12.36 4.03 1.05
C THR A 60 -11.48 4.14 -0.20
N ALA A 61 -11.68 3.27 -1.19
CA ALA A 61 -10.95 3.31 -2.46
C ALA A 61 -11.13 4.65 -3.23
N ALA A 62 -12.07 5.49 -2.81
CA ALA A 62 -12.25 6.86 -3.31
C ALA A 62 -11.17 7.82 -2.81
N GLU A 63 -10.64 7.64 -1.60
CA GLU A 63 -9.60 8.50 -1.02
C GLU A 63 -8.24 8.31 -1.70
N VAL A 64 -7.95 7.08 -2.16
CA VAL A 64 -6.71 6.75 -2.89
C VAL A 64 -6.69 7.34 -4.30
N ARG A 65 -7.85 7.51 -4.95
CA ARG A 65 -7.95 8.11 -6.29
C ARG A 65 -7.83 9.65 -6.27
N GLY A 66 -7.84 10.28 -5.09
CA GLY A 66 -7.77 11.72 -4.91
C GLY A 66 -6.44 12.26 -4.38
N LEU A 67 -5.49 11.39 -4.06
CA LEU A 67 -4.11 11.72 -3.64
C LEU A 67 -3.15 11.70 -4.85
#